data_AF-A0A1E5V6B1-F1
#
_entry.id   AF-A0A1E5V6B1-F1
#
_cell.length_a   1.000
_cell.length_b   1.000
_cell.length_c   1.000
_cell.angle_alpha   90.00
_cell.angle_beta   90.00
_cell.angle_gamma   90.00
#
_symmetry.space_group_name_H-M   'P 1'
#
loop_
_entity.id
_entity.type
_entity.pdbx_description
1 polymer ?
#
loop_
_entity_poly.entity_id
_entity_poly.type
_entity_poly.pdbx_seq_one_letter_code
_entity_poly.pdbx_strand_id
1 'polypeptide(L)'
;MAVAILMAVAVAGAVPGVVAVDSTGSPSSLTTWSGPGCAGDTGTVGSCGCTDLQFYGGQEFNFRGETATLYPETGCAGTPYLVFEDTQACGDFGWRSININC
;
A
#
# COMPACT_ATOMS: atom_id res chain seq x y z
N MET A 1 48.15 -32.48 -3.73
CA MET A 1 47.75 -31.10 -4.01
C MET A 1 46.32 -30.96 -3.49
N ALA A 2 46.17 -30.49 -2.25
CA ALA A 2 45.57 -29.18 -1.93
C ALA A 2 44.02 -29.29 -1.97
N VAL A 3 43.19 -28.97 -0.97
CA VAL A 3 43.29 -28.21 0.29
C VAL A 3 42.18 -28.70 1.25
N ALA A 4 42.39 -28.50 2.56
CA ALA A 4 41.47 -28.65 3.69
C ALA A 4 40.10 -27.95 3.50
N ILE A 5 39.07 -28.19 4.34
CA ILE A 5 38.77 -27.33 5.51
C ILE A 5 37.55 -27.91 6.30
N LEU A 6 37.80 -28.16 7.59
CA LEU A 6 37.06 -27.86 8.84
C LEU A 6 35.51 -27.89 8.91
N MET A 7 35.03 -28.79 9.78
CA MET A 7 34.05 -28.65 10.89
C MET A 7 32.99 -27.53 10.85
N ALA A 8 31.72 -27.89 11.02
CA ALA A 8 30.88 -27.41 12.13
C ALA A 8 29.56 -28.21 12.21
N VAL A 9 29.29 -28.80 13.38
CA VAL A 9 27.98 -29.33 13.75
C VAL A 9 27.07 -28.15 14.09
N ALA A 10 25.97 -27.98 13.37
CA ALA A 10 24.92 -27.02 13.72
C ALA A 10 23.77 -27.75 14.40
N VAL A 11 23.66 -27.55 15.73
CA VAL A 11 22.47 -27.90 16.50
C VAL A 11 21.42 -26.83 16.20
N ALA A 12 20.31 -27.19 15.57
CA ALA A 12 19.16 -26.30 15.41
C ALA A 12 18.04 -26.74 16.37
N GLY A 13 17.85 -25.95 17.42
CA GLY A 13 16.79 -26.11 18.41
C GLY A 13 15.40 -25.85 17.81
N ALA A 14 14.40 -26.55 18.32
CA ALA A 14 12.99 -26.28 18.04
C ALA A 14 12.60 -24.93 18.66
N VAL A 15 12.32 -23.94 17.82
CA VAL A 15 11.66 -22.70 18.25
C VAL A 15 10.14 -22.94 18.22
N PRO A 16 9.41 -22.75 19.33
CA PRO A 16 7.96 -22.70 19.26
C PRO A 16 7.60 -21.50 18.38
N GLY A 17 6.93 -21.77 17.26
CA GLY A 17 6.40 -20.72 16.39
C GLY A 17 5.40 -19.90 17.20
N VAL A 18 5.82 -18.70 17.60
CA VAL A 18 4.88 -17.70 18.11
C VAL A 18 3.94 -17.40 16.95
N VAL A 19 2.69 -17.81 17.07
CA VAL A 19 1.63 -17.24 16.24
C VAL A 19 1.48 -15.80 16.71
N ALA A 20 2.23 -14.90 16.08
CA ALA A 20 1.90 -13.50 16.15
C ALA A 20 0.53 -13.36 15.47
N VAL A 21 -0.53 -13.40 16.26
CA VAL A 21 -1.78 -12.73 15.87
C VAL A 21 -1.48 -11.25 16.02
N ASP A 22 -0.74 -10.75 15.05
CA ASP A 22 -0.60 -9.32 14.86
C ASP A 22 -1.99 -8.83 14.44
N SER A 23 -2.65 -8.12 15.35
CA SER A 23 -3.81 -7.30 15.00
C SER A 23 -3.38 -6.04 14.24
N THR A 24 -2.17 -6.00 13.68
CA THR A 24 -1.71 -4.98 12.74
C THR A 24 -2.27 -5.29 11.36
N GLY A 25 -3.57 -5.08 11.15
CA GLY A 25 -4.06 -4.91 9.79
C GLY A 25 -3.23 -3.81 9.14
N SER A 26 -2.72 -4.03 7.92
CA SER A 26 -2.13 -2.95 7.13
C SER A 26 -3.09 -1.75 7.16
N PRO A 27 -2.62 -0.50 7.28
CA PRO A 27 -3.53 0.65 7.20
C PRO A 27 -4.20 0.70 5.82
N SER A 28 -5.33 1.39 5.74
CA SER A 28 -5.98 1.70 4.47
C SER A 28 -4.96 2.41 3.58
N SER A 29 -4.93 2.04 2.32
CA SER A 29 -3.93 2.57 1.40
C SER A 29 -4.49 2.70 -0.01
N LEU A 30 -3.97 3.67 -0.74
CA LEU A 30 -4.26 3.87 -2.15
C LEU A 30 -3.00 3.57 -2.95
N THR A 31 -3.08 2.58 -3.84
CA THR A 31 -2.06 2.33 -4.86
C THR A 31 -2.53 2.96 -6.17
N THR A 32 -1.60 3.64 -6.85
CA THR A 32 -1.82 4.30 -8.13
C THR A 32 -0.79 3.81 -9.15
N TRP A 33 -1.15 3.78 -10.43
CA TRP A 33 -0.30 3.28 -11.51
C TRP A 33 -0.04 4.35 -12.58
N SER A 34 1.17 4.35 -13.14
CA SER A 34 1.57 5.32 -14.16
C SER A 34 0.92 5.07 -15.52
N GLY A 35 0.64 3.81 -15.86
CA GLY A 35 0.05 3.40 -17.13
C GLY A 35 -1.44 3.01 -17.03
N PRO A 36 -2.16 3.07 -18.17
CA PRO A 36 -3.54 2.60 -18.25
C PRO A 36 -3.63 1.11 -17.95
N GLY A 37 -4.75 0.65 -17.39
CA GLY A 37 -4.95 -0.77 -17.09
C GLY A 37 -4.27 -1.23 -15.80
N CYS A 38 -3.96 -0.33 -14.86
CA CYS A 38 -3.20 -0.66 -13.64
C CYS A 38 -1.84 -1.30 -13.99
N ALA A 39 -1.10 -0.69 -14.93
CA ALA A 39 0.18 -1.17 -15.41
C ALA A 39 1.28 -0.13 -15.23
N GLY A 40 2.54 -0.57 -15.30
CA GLY A 40 3.71 0.32 -15.15
C GLY A 40 4.12 0.50 -13.70
N ASP A 41 4.71 1.65 -13.41
CA ASP A 41 5.20 2.00 -12.08
C ASP A 41 4.04 2.28 -11.13
N THR A 42 4.24 1.94 -9.85
CA THR A 42 3.25 2.14 -8.80
C THR A 42 3.69 3.15 -7.76
N GLY A 43 2.72 3.88 -7.22
CA GLY A 43 2.88 4.74 -6.06
C GLY A 43 1.81 4.40 -5.03
N THR A 44 2.23 4.07 -3.80
CA THR A 44 1.32 3.70 -2.72
C THR A 44 1.32 4.77 -1.63
N VAL A 45 0.13 5.24 -1.26
CA VAL A 45 -0.12 6.18 -0.17
C VAL A 45 -0.87 5.45 0.93
N GLY A 46 -0.27 5.35 2.11
CA GLY A 46 -0.91 4.79 3.30
C GLY A 46 -0.70 5.64 4.56
N SER A 47 -0.20 6.88 4.38
CA SER A 47 -0.01 7.82 5.47
C SER A 47 -1.29 8.58 5.78
N CYS A 48 -1.55 8.80 7.06
CA CYS A 48 -2.65 9.64 7.53
C CYS A 48 -2.53 11.08 7.03
N GLY A 49 -3.67 11.72 6.84
CA GLY A 49 -3.75 13.09 6.35
C GLY A 49 -3.70 13.19 4.83
N CYS A 50 -3.54 14.42 4.34
CA CYS A 50 -3.62 14.75 2.93
C CYS A 50 -2.30 14.42 2.20
N THR A 51 -2.40 13.70 1.09
CA THR A 51 -1.28 13.36 0.22
C THR A 51 -1.68 13.51 -1.24
N ASP A 52 -0.79 14.11 -2.03
CA ASP A 52 -0.95 14.23 -3.48
C ASP A 52 -0.54 12.93 -4.19
N LEU A 53 -1.31 12.56 -5.21
CA LEU A 53 -1.05 11.36 -6.01
C LEU A 53 0.01 11.67 -7.07
N GLN A 54 0.87 10.68 -7.32
CA GLN A 54 1.93 10.82 -8.32
C GLN A 54 1.52 10.28 -9.69
N PHE A 55 0.61 9.30 -9.71
CA PHE A 55 0.21 8.59 -10.92
C PHE A 55 -1.31 8.58 -11.09
N TYR A 56 -1.75 8.51 -12.36
CA TYR A 56 -3.15 8.73 -12.75
C TYR A 56 -3.70 7.72 -13.76
N GLY A 57 -2.94 6.68 -14.11
CA GLY A 57 -3.32 5.67 -15.11
C GLY A 57 -4.19 4.54 -14.55
N GLY A 58 -4.21 4.38 -13.23
CA GLY A 58 -5.13 3.50 -12.51
C GLY A 58 -5.00 3.69 -11.00
N GLN A 59 -6.01 3.25 -10.26
CA GLN A 59 -6.04 3.31 -8.80
C GLN A 59 -6.65 2.06 -8.19
N GLU A 60 -6.26 1.78 -6.95
CA GLU A 60 -6.76 0.72 -6.10
C GLU A 60 -6.70 1.21 -4.67
N PHE A 61 -7.85 1.38 -4.05
CA PHE A 61 -7.98 1.66 -2.64
C PHE A 61 -8.23 0.36 -1.90
N ASN A 62 -7.39 0.10 -0.91
CA ASN A 62 -7.48 -1.04 -0.03
C ASN A 62 -7.99 -0.56 1.33
N PHE A 63 -9.22 -0.93 1.69
CA PHE A 63 -9.86 -0.49 2.92
C PHE A 63 -9.56 -1.45 4.06
N ARG A 64 -9.03 -0.90 5.16
CA ARG A 64 -8.61 -1.68 6.33
C ARG A 64 -9.22 -1.19 7.64
N GLY A 65 -10.20 -0.30 7.55
CA GLY A 65 -10.93 0.28 8.68
C GLY A 65 -10.85 1.80 8.74
N GLU A 66 -9.87 2.40 8.08
CA GLU A 66 -9.71 3.86 7.99
C GLU A 66 -10.41 4.35 6.73
N THR A 67 -11.36 5.27 6.91
CA THR A 67 -12.03 5.91 5.77
C THR A 67 -11.09 6.88 5.09
N ALA A 68 -11.21 7.01 3.77
CA ALA A 68 -10.45 8.00 3.02
C ALA A 68 -11.36 8.90 2.19
N THR A 69 -10.86 10.08 1.86
CA THR A 69 -11.53 11.04 0.99
C THR A 69 -10.65 11.33 -0.21
N LEU A 70 -11.16 11.09 -1.41
CA LEU A 70 -10.51 11.41 -2.67
C LEU A 70 -10.93 12.81 -3.14
N TYR A 71 -10.01 13.50 -3.78
CA TYR A 71 -10.19 14.88 -4.23
C TYR A 71 -9.73 15.04 -5.68
N PRO A 72 -10.46 15.80 -6.51
CA PRO A 72 -10.10 16.00 -7.90
C PRO A 72 -8.93 16.98 -8.11
N GLU A 73 -8.53 17.70 -7.07
CA GLU A 73 -7.41 18.65 -7.08
C GLU A 73 -6.33 18.22 -6.08
N THR A 74 -5.12 18.75 -6.23
CA THR A 74 -4.02 18.56 -5.27
C THR A 74 -4.30 19.31 -3.96
N GLY A 75 -3.71 18.89 -2.86
CA GLY A 75 -3.86 19.52 -1.55
C GLY A 75 -5.23 19.31 -0.91
N CYS A 76 -5.93 18.22 -1.26
CA CYS A 76 -7.24 17.87 -0.75
C CYS A 76 -8.30 18.96 -0.96
N ALA A 77 -8.30 19.50 -2.18
CA ALA A 77 -9.19 20.56 -2.62
C ALA A 77 -10.26 20.06 -3.62
N GLY A 78 -11.30 20.87 -3.81
CA GLY A 78 -12.44 20.54 -4.67
C GLY A 78 -13.51 19.69 -3.97
N THR A 79 -14.39 19.07 -4.76
CA THR A 79 -15.51 18.28 -4.23
C THR A 79 -15.01 16.95 -3.65
N PRO A 80 -15.20 16.69 -2.34
CA PRO A 80 -14.73 15.46 -1.72
C PRO A 80 -15.55 14.24 -2.15
N TYR A 81 -14.89 13.10 -2.29
CA TYR A 81 -15.54 11.80 -2.48
C TYR A 81 -15.06 10.79 -1.42
N LEU A 82 -15.96 10.35 -0.57
CA LEU A 82 -15.67 9.40 0.51
C LEU A 82 -15.58 7.97 -0.03
N VAL A 83 -14.53 7.26 0.38
CA VAL A 83 -14.29 5.84 0.12
C VAL A 83 -14.07 5.10 1.44
N PHE A 84 -14.80 4.00 1.60
CA PHE A 84 -14.86 3.21 2.83
C PHE A 84 -14.94 1.70 2.53
N GLU A 85 -14.62 1.31 1.30
CA GLU A 85 -14.60 -0.06 0.83
C GLU A 85 -13.48 -0.23 -0.19
N ASP A 86 -13.07 -1.46 -0.45
CA ASP A 86 -12.07 -1.75 -1.48
C ASP A 86 -12.60 -1.29 -2.85
N THR A 87 -11.83 -0.48 -3.56
CA THR A 87 -12.22 0.00 -4.89
C THR A 87 -11.04 -0.07 -5.84
N GLN A 88 -11.30 -0.40 -7.10
CA GLN A 88 -10.27 -0.48 -8.13
C GLN A 88 -10.79 0.12 -9.43
N ALA A 89 -9.98 0.97 -10.03
CA ALA A 89 -10.25 1.57 -11.34
C ALA A 89 -8.98 1.57 -12.17
N CYS A 90 -8.91 0.69 -13.16
CA CYS A 90 -7.75 0.54 -14.05
C CYS A 90 -7.87 1.37 -15.33
N GLY A 91 -8.18 2.65 -15.16
CA GLY A 91 -8.22 3.64 -16.22
C GLY A 91 -7.95 5.03 -15.65
N ASP A 92 -8.03 6.05 -16.51
CA ASP A 92 -7.91 7.43 -16.05
C ASP A 92 -8.97 7.71 -14.99
N PHE A 93 -8.53 8.16 -13.82
CA PHE A 93 -9.37 8.48 -12.69
C PHE A 93 -9.19 9.96 -12.34
N GLY A 94 -10.30 10.62 -12.05
CA GLY A 94 -10.33 12.08 -11.89
C GLY A 94 -9.72 12.61 -10.59
N TRP A 95 -9.09 11.76 -9.79
CA TRP A 95 -8.56 12.12 -8.47
C TRP A 95 -7.08 12.54 -8.55
N ARG A 96 -6.71 13.49 -7.72
CA ARG A 96 -5.37 14.09 -7.65
C ARG A 96 -4.77 14.08 -6.25
N SER A 97 -5.59 13.99 -5.21
CA SER A 97 -5.12 13.81 -3.84
C SER A 97 -6.07 12.93 -3.02
N ILE A 98 -5.55 12.41 -1.92
CA ILE A 98 -6.28 11.57 -0.97
C ILE A 98 -6.02 12.06 0.47
N ASN A 99 -7.05 12.06 1.31
CA ASN A 99 -6.95 12.24 2.75
C ASN A 99 -7.36 10.95 3.45
N ILE A 100 -6.43 10.27 4.11
CA ILE A 100 -6.74 9.07 4.90
C ILE A 100 -7.01 9.49 6.35
N ASN A 101 -8.19 9.13 6.86
CA ASN A 101 -8.61 9.46 8.21
C ASN A 101 -8.26 8.33 9.18
N CYS A 102 -7.12 8.53 9.82
CA CYS A 102 -6.72 7.88 11.06
C CYS A 102 -6.97 8.86 12.22
#